data_AF-A0A1A9A9J4-F1
#
_entry.id   AF-A0A1A9A9J4-F1
#
_cell.length_a   1.000
_cell.length_b   1.000
_cell.length_c   1.000
_cell.angle_alpha   90.00
_cell.angle_beta   90.00
_cell.angle_gamma   90.00
#
_symmetry.space_group_name_H-M   'P 1'
#
loop_
_entity.id
_entity.type
_entity.pdbx_description
1 polymer ?
#
loop_
_entity_poly.entity_id
_entity_poly.type
_entity_poly.pdbx_seq_one_letter_code
_entity_poly.pdbx_strand_id
1 'polypeptide(L)'
;MVEEHRSGCPINLSVEVLGDKWSLLILRDMMFGNRRHFRELLHNSQEGIASNILSDRLHRLTERGLVSRAPDPGHKQKVIYSLTEPAIQLVPVMAQLGAWGRRHLPVTRELAVRAELLERGGPELWEQFMNELRERHLGVPRPAGAESVFARLRGAYEAELHHA
;
A
#
# COMPACT_ATOMS: atom_id res chain seq x y z
N MET A 1 -13.15 20.67 11.25
CA MET A 1 -14.00 21.27 10.20
C MET A 1 -14.53 20.11 9.38
N VAL A 2 -15.85 19.98 9.23
CA VAL A 2 -16.41 18.94 8.36
C VAL A 2 -16.02 19.35 6.94
N GLU A 3 -15.17 18.57 6.28
CA GLU A 3 -14.87 18.76 4.85
C GLU A 3 -16.22 18.66 4.12
N GLU A 4 -16.67 19.75 3.53
CA GLU A 4 -17.91 19.76 2.77
C GLU A 4 -17.65 19.01 1.45
N HIS A 5 -18.04 17.73 1.44
CA HIS A 5 -17.87 16.85 0.30
C HIS A 5 -18.68 17.36 -0.89
N ARG A 6 -18.12 17.26 -2.11
CA ARG A 6 -18.79 17.74 -3.33
C ARG A 6 -20.11 17.01 -3.61
N SER A 7 -20.21 15.77 -3.15
CA SER A 7 -21.42 14.94 -3.21
C SER A 7 -21.35 13.78 -2.22
N GLY A 8 -22.50 13.16 -1.92
CA GLY A 8 -22.58 11.90 -1.17
C GLY A 8 -22.28 10.64 -1.99
N CYS A 9 -21.81 10.76 -3.23
CA CYS A 9 -21.47 9.61 -4.07
C CYS A 9 -20.25 8.87 -3.49
N PRO A 10 -20.33 7.54 -3.21
CA PRO A 10 -19.22 6.80 -2.61
C PRO A 10 -17.92 6.85 -3.42
N ILE A 11 -18.03 6.88 -4.76
CA ILE A 11 -16.87 7.02 -5.66
C ILE A 11 -16.24 8.40 -5.49
N ASN A 12 -17.04 9.48 -5.47
CA ASN A 12 -16.53 10.83 -5.24
C ASN A 12 -15.84 10.94 -3.87
N LEU A 13 -16.47 10.42 -2.82
CA LEU A 13 -15.87 10.41 -1.47
C LEU A 13 -14.54 9.66 -1.45
N SER A 14 -14.45 8.52 -2.13
CA SER A 14 -13.20 7.77 -2.28
C SER A 14 -12.14 8.58 -3.03
N VAL A 15 -12.52 9.31 -4.08
CA VAL A 15 -11.62 10.19 -4.85
C VAL A 15 -11.17 11.39 -4.04
N GLU A 16 -12.00 11.97 -3.17
CA GLU A 16 -11.58 13.07 -2.30
C GLU A 16 -10.57 12.61 -1.22
N VAL A 17 -10.62 11.32 -0.86
CA VAL A 17 -9.69 10.69 0.08
C VAL A 17 -8.40 10.20 -0.59
N LEU A 18 -8.51 9.56 -1.76
CA LEU A 18 -7.42 8.81 -2.42
C LEU A 18 -6.91 9.48 -3.71
N GLY A 19 -7.63 10.45 -4.25
CA GLY A 19 -7.43 10.98 -5.60
C GLY A 19 -6.18 11.86 -5.77
N ASP A 20 -5.47 12.17 -4.69
CA ASP A 20 -4.12 12.69 -4.82
C ASP A 20 -3.13 11.56 -5.10
N LYS A 21 -2.26 11.76 -6.09
CA LYS A 21 -1.33 10.73 -6.57
C LYS A 21 -0.45 10.11 -5.47
N TRP A 22 -0.09 10.88 -4.45
CA TRP A 22 0.89 10.44 -3.46
C TRP A 22 0.28 9.55 -2.40
N SER A 23 -1.00 9.74 -2.03
CA SER A 23 -1.68 8.88 -1.07
C SER A 23 -1.67 7.41 -1.51
N LEU A 24 -2.04 7.12 -2.76
CA LEU A 24 -2.01 5.75 -3.29
C LEU A 24 -0.59 5.19 -3.39
N LEU A 25 0.41 6.00 -3.77
CA LEU A 25 1.80 5.56 -3.84
C LEU A 25 2.38 5.22 -2.46
N ILE A 26 2.04 6.00 -1.42
CA ILE A 26 2.43 5.71 -0.04
C ILE A 26 1.79 4.40 0.44
N LEU A 27 0.48 4.23 0.23
CA LEU A 27 -0.22 3.01 0.61
C LEU A 27 0.33 1.78 -0.13
N ARG A 28 0.63 1.91 -1.42
CA ARG A 28 1.31 0.88 -2.22
C ARG A 28 2.66 0.51 -1.60
N ASP A 29 3.47 1.49 -1.25
CA ASP A 29 4.80 1.28 -0.66
C ASP A 29 4.73 0.59 0.71
N MET A 30 3.70 0.92 1.51
CA MET A 30 3.42 0.24 2.77
C MET A 30 2.97 -1.22 2.53
N MET A 31 2.05 -1.47 1.61
CA MET A 31 1.52 -2.81 1.31
C MET A 31 2.60 -3.75 0.74
N PHE A 32 3.29 -3.33 -0.33
CA PHE A 32 4.19 -4.22 -1.08
C PHE A 32 5.65 -4.11 -0.64
N GLY A 33 6.01 -3.02 0.03
CA GLY A 33 7.35 -2.81 0.57
C GLY A 33 7.47 -3.09 2.06
N ASN A 34 6.34 -3.17 2.79
CA ASN A 34 6.30 -3.15 4.26
C ASN A 34 7.10 -1.98 4.84
N ARG A 35 7.09 -0.83 4.16
CA ARG A 35 7.80 0.38 4.58
C ARG A 35 6.98 1.05 5.66
N ARG A 36 7.52 1.12 6.86
CA ARG A 36 6.77 1.58 8.04
C ARG A 36 7.43 2.75 8.74
N HIS A 37 8.63 3.14 8.31
CA HIS A 37 9.30 4.32 8.83
C HIS A 37 9.36 5.43 7.78
N PHE A 38 9.31 6.68 8.24
CA PHE A 38 9.38 7.87 7.36
C PHE A 38 10.59 7.81 6.43
N ARG A 39 11.77 7.43 6.95
CA ARG A 39 13.01 7.35 6.15
C ARG A 39 12.92 6.29 5.05
N GLU A 40 12.23 5.17 5.28
CA GLU A 40 12.08 4.13 4.26
C GLU A 40 11.13 4.61 3.16
N LEU A 41 10.00 5.20 3.55
CA LEU A 41 9.03 5.79 2.62
C LEU A 41 9.65 6.92 1.79
N LEU A 42 10.54 7.72 2.37
CA LEU A 42 11.23 8.80 1.68
C LEU A 42 12.29 8.29 0.70
N HIS A 43 13.25 7.47 1.18
CA HIS A 43 14.43 7.14 0.38
C HIS A 43 14.20 6.01 -0.61
N ASN A 44 13.24 5.12 -0.35
CA ASN A 44 13.05 3.94 -1.20
C ASN A 44 11.91 4.13 -2.20
N SER A 45 11.18 5.26 -2.16
CA SER A 45 10.13 5.59 -3.13
C SER A 45 10.73 5.74 -4.52
N GLN A 46 10.22 4.98 -5.50
CA GLN A 46 10.73 5.00 -6.87
C GLN A 46 10.43 6.34 -7.57
N GLU A 47 9.34 7.00 -7.19
CA GLU A 47 8.86 8.25 -7.79
C GLU A 47 9.49 9.51 -7.17
N GLY A 48 10.35 9.35 -6.15
CA GLY A 48 11.09 10.47 -5.56
C GLY A 48 10.21 11.49 -4.84
N ILE A 49 9.36 11.04 -3.92
CA ILE A 49 8.52 11.95 -3.11
C ILE A 49 9.38 12.94 -2.29
N ALA A 50 9.03 14.22 -2.32
CA ALA A 50 9.67 15.22 -1.48
C ALA A 50 9.27 15.06 0.00
N SER A 51 10.18 15.37 0.93
CA SER A 51 9.98 15.14 2.37
C SER A 51 8.79 15.91 2.95
N ASN A 52 8.59 17.15 2.54
CA ASN A 52 7.45 17.97 2.96
C ASN A 52 6.11 17.40 2.45
N ILE A 53 6.07 16.91 1.22
CA ILE A 53 4.90 16.26 0.63
C ILE A 53 4.60 14.94 1.35
N LEU A 54 5.62 14.11 1.59
CA LEU A 54 5.45 12.86 2.36
C LEU A 54 4.89 13.14 3.76
N SER A 55 5.42 14.16 4.44
CA SER A 55 4.95 14.55 5.78
C SER A 55 3.47 14.98 5.76
N ASP A 56 3.08 15.85 4.83
CA ASP A 56 1.68 16.29 4.69
C ASP A 56 0.75 15.10 4.36
N ARG A 57 1.16 14.20 3.46
CA ARG A 57 0.33 13.04 3.10
C ARG A 57 0.20 12.01 4.20
N LEU A 58 1.26 11.70 4.92
CA LEU A 58 1.17 10.82 6.09
C LEU A 58 0.27 11.42 7.16
N HIS A 59 0.31 12.74 7.36
CA HIS A 59 -0.60 13.41 8.28
C HIS A 59 -2.06 13.24 7.83
N ARG A 60 -2.39 13.56 6.58
CA ARG A 60 -3.74 13.39 6.02
C ARG A 60 -4.24 11.94 6.08
N LEU A 61 -3.40 10.98 5.70
CA LEU A 61 -3.74 9.55 5.78
C LEU A 61 -4.00 9.11 7.23
N THR A 62 -3.33 9.72 8.20
CA THR A 62 -3.56 9.49 9.63
C THR A 62 -4.88 10.11 10.09
N GLU A 63 -5.15 11.37 9.72
CA GLU A 63 -6.41 12.05 10.04
C GLU A 63 -7.63 11.34 9.44
N ARG A 64 -7.50 10.81 8.23
CA ARG A 64 -8.54 10.04 7.55
C ARG A 64 -8.64 8.59 8.04
N GLY A 65 -7.81 8.17 8.99
CA GLY A 65 -7.85 6.84 9.59
C GLY A 65 -7.41 5.70 8.67
N LEU A 66 -6.65 5.98 7.61
CA LEU A 66 -6.06 4.98 6.70
C LEU A 66 -4.69 4.49 7.19
N VAL A 67 -3.99 5.31 7.96
CA VAL A 67 -2.70 5.00 8.55
C VAL A 67 -2.74 5.31 10.04
N SER A 68 -2.18 4.44 10.87
CA SER A 68 -1.92 4.73 12.27
C SER A 68 -0.46 5.13 12.49
N ARG A 69 -0.23 5.91 13.54
CA ARG A 69 1.09 6.42 13.93
C ARG A 69 1.36 6.07 15.39
N ALA A 70 2.42 5.30 15.66
CA ALA A 70 2.82 4.93 17.01
C ALA A 70 4.34 5.12 17.24
N PRO A 71 4.79 5.39 18.49
CA PRO A 71 6.21 5.34 18.82
C PRO A 71 6.79 3.95 18.54
N ASP A 72 8.04 3.91 18.08
CA ASP A 72 8.78 2.67 17.88
C ASP A 72 9.29 2.12 19.24
N PRO A 73 8.86 0.92 19.68
CA PRO A 73 9.31 0.33 20.93
C PRO A 73 10.82 0.11 21.00
N GLY A 74 11.46 -0.14 19.84
CA GLY A 74 12.90 -0.38 19.73
C GLY A 74 13.73 0.90 19.65
N HIS A 75 13.09 2.06 19.40
CA HIS A 75 13.82 3.32 19.23
C HIS A 75 12.93 4.54 19.53
N LYS A 76 13.06 5.12 20.74
CA LYS A 76 12.17 6.20 21.27
C LYS A 76 11.94 7.41 20.35
N GLN A 77 12.90 7.76 19.50
CA GLN A 77 12.79 8.89 18.56
C GLN A 77 12.16 8.52 17.21
N LYS A 78 11.91 7.23 16.95
CA LYS A 78 11.31 6.75 15.71
C LYS A 78 9.82 6.52 15.90
N VAL A 79 9.14 6.58 14.77
CA VAL A 79 7.71 6.36 14.64
C VAL A 79 7.51 5.23 13.64
N ILE A 80 6.53 4.38 13.94
CA ILE A 80 6.04 3.33 13.06
C ILE A 80 4.69 3.79 12.52
N TYR A 81 4.58 3.82 11.20
CA TYR A 81 3.33 3.96 10.48
C TYR A 81 2.80 2.57 10.14
N SER A 82 1.50 2.36 10.31
CA SER A 82 0.86 1.07 10.00
C SER A 82 -0.42 1.29 9.22
N LEU A 83 -0.72 0.40 8.27
CA LEU A 83 -2.02 0.40 7.61
C LEU A 83 -3.11 0.11 8.63
N THR A 84 -4.24 0.78 8.51
CA THR A 84 -5.47 0.41 9.23
C THR A 84 -6.31 -0.55 8.39
N GLU A 85 -7.35 -1.13 8.99
CA GLU A 85 -8.25 -2.05 8.27
C GLU A 85 -8.86 -1.42 7.00
N PRO A 86 -9.38 -0.18 6.99
CA PRO A 86 -9.88 0.45 5.76
C PRO A 86 -8.82 0.56 4.66
N ALA A 87 -7.55 0.81 5.00
CA ALA A 87 -6.48 0.86 4.01
C ALA A 87 -6.11 -0.54 3.49
N ILE A 88 -6.12 -1.56 4.35
CA ILE A 88 -5.88 -2.96 3.94
C ILE A 88 -6.96 -3.42 2.95
N GLN A 89 -8.22 -3.02 3.16
CA GLN A 89 -9.33 -3.31 2.25
C GLN A 89 -9.20 -2.67 0.86
N LEU A 90 -8.19 -1.81 0.62
CA LEU A 90 -7.88 -1.28 -0.71
C LEU A 90 -7.04 -2.25 -1.56
N VAL A 91 -6.61 -3.41 -1.06
CA VAL A 91 -5.85 -4.39 -1.85
C VAL A 91 -6.54 -4.75 -3.18
N PRO A 92 -7.85 -5.07 -3.23
CA PRO A 92 -8.54 -5.31 -4.50
C PRO A 92 -8.50 -4.10 -5.44
N VAL A 93 -8.61 -2.88 -4.92
CA VAL A 93 -8.52 -1.64 -5.71
C VAL A 93 -7.13 -1.49 -6.32
N MET A 94 -6.08 -1.74 -5.54
CA MET A 94 -4.69 -1.70 -6.01
C MET A 94 -4.43 -2.76 -7.08
N ALA A 95 -4.96 -3.99 -6.90
CA ALA A 95 -4.83 -5.06 -7.87
C ALA A 95 -5.49 -4.69 -9.21
N GLN A 96 -6.71 -4.16 -9.17
CA GLN A 96 -7.44 -3.74 -10.37
C GLN A 96 -6.78 -2.52 -11.05
N LEU A 97 -6.30 -1.55 -10.27
CA LEU A 97 -5.57 -0.40 -10.80
C LEU A 97 -4.29 -0.82 -11.51
N GLY A 98 -3.52 -1.74 -10.89
CA GLY A 98 -2.31 -2.30 -11.50
C GLY A 98 -2.61 -3.10 -12.77
N ALA A 99 -3.68 -3.90 -12.76
CA ALA A 99 -4.16 -4.65 -13.91
C ALA A 99 -4.57 -3.76 -15.09
N TRP A 100 -5.26 -2.65 -14.81
CA TRP A 100 -5.58 -1.64 -15.82
C TRP A 100 -4.31 -0.99 -16.37
N GLY A 101 -3.39 -0.58 -15.48
CA GLY A 101 -2.11 0.03 -15.87
C GLY A 101 -1.30 -0.87 -16.80
N ARG A 102 -1.23 -2.18 -16.52
CA ARG A 102 -0.55 -3.17 -17.39
C ARG A 102 -1.11 -3.26 -18.81
N ARG A 103 -2.41 -3.03 -18.99
CA ARG A 103 -3.07 -3.12 -20.30
C ARG A 103 -2.92 -1.85 -21.14
N HIS A 104 -2.81 -0.69 -20.49
CA HIS A 104 -3.01 0.61 -21.14
C HIS A 104 -1.82 1.56 -21.05
N LEU A 105 -0.81 1.26 -20.23
CA LEU A 105 0.35 2.13 -20.00
C LEU A 105 1.66 1.41 -20.33
N PRO A 106 2.74 2.15 -20.64
CA PRO A 106 4.05 1.58 -20.92
C PRO A 106 4.74 1.12 -19.63
N VAL A 107 4.28 0.00 -19.07
CA VAL A 107 4.86 -0.60 -17.86
C VAL A 107 6.16 -1.34 -18.18
N THR A 108 7.12 -1.32 -17.25
CA THR A 108 8.29 -2.22 -17.32
C THR A 108 7.94 -3.59 -16.75
N ARG A 109 8.65 -4.63 -17.19
CA ARG A 109 8.33 -6.02 -16.86
C ARG A 109 8.43 -6.27 -15.36
N GLU A 110 9.51 -5.81 -14.76
CA GLU A 110 9.81 -5.95 -13.33
C GLU A 110 8.75 -5.25 -12.47
N LEU A 111 8.22 -4.10 -12.87
CA LEU A 111 7.15 -3.41 -12.13
C LEU A 111 5.77 -4.01 -12.38
N ALA A 112 5.55 -4.66 -13.53
CA ALA A 112 4.28 -5.27 -13.90
C ALA A 112 4.03 -6.62 -13.20
N VAL A 113 5.07 -7.36 -12.81
CA VAL A 113 4.92 -8.76 -12.35
C VAL A 113 4.03 -8.92 -11.11
N ARG A 114 4.09 -7.97 -10.16
CA ARG A 114 3.22 -8.00 -8.96
C ARG A 114 1.75 -7.81 -9.33
N ALA A 115 1.47 -6.85 -10.20
CA ALA A 115 0.12 -6.61 -10.68
C ALA A 115 -0.42 -7.81 -11.49
N GLU A 116 0.44 -8.48 -12.26
CA GLU A 116 0.09 -9.74 -12.95
C GLU A 116 -0.31 -10.86 -12.00
N LEU A 117 0.49 -11.06 -10.94
CA LEU A 117 0.23 -12.10 -9.95
C LEU A 117 -1.05 -11.81 -9.16
N LEU A 118 -1.26 -10.57 -8.73
CA LEU A 118 -2.47 -10.17 -8.03
C LEU A 118 -3.71 -10.33 -8.91
N GLU A 119 -3.64 -9.91 -10.17
CA GLU A 119 -4.74 -10.07 -11.12
C GLU A 119 -5.09 -11.55 -11.33
N ARG A 120 -4.11 -12.39 -11.62
CA ARG A 120 -4.33 -13.84 -11.84
C ARG A 120 -4.78 -14.57 -10.59
N GLY A 121 -4.29 -14.17 -9.42
CA GLY A 121 -4.63 -14.79 -8.15
C GLY A 121 -6.04 -14.44 -7.65
N GLY A 122 -6.63 -13.35 -8.15
CA GLY A 122 -8.02 -12.99 -7.88
C GLY A 122 -8.36 -12.81 -6.39
N PRO A 123 -9.66 -12.88 -6.04
CA PRO A 123 -10.14 -12.61 -4.69
C PRO A 123 -9.48 -13.46 -3.59
N GLU A 124 -9.15 -14.72 -3.89
CA GLU A 124 -8.51 -15.62 -2.94
C GLU A 124 -7.11 -15.14 -2.55
N LEU A 125 -6.28 -14.75 -3.53
CA LEU A 125 -4.95 -14.20 -3.26
C LEU A 125 -5.03 -12.84 -2.57
N TRP A 126 -6.03 -12.02 -2.91
CA TRP A 126 -6.24 -10.73 -2.25
C TRP A 126 -6.58 -10.91 -0.78
N GLU A 127 -7.46 -11.86 -0.44
CA GLU A 127 -7.81 -12.15 0.95
C GLU A 127 -6.62 -12.68 1.75
N GLN A 128 -5.83 -13.58 1.15
CA GLN A 128 -4.58 -14.06 1.77
C GLN A 128 -3.61 -12.89 2.02
N PHE A 129 -3.48 -11.97 1.07
CA PHE A 129 -2.62 -10.81 1.22
C PHE A 129 -3.14 -9.84 2.28
N MET A 130 -4.44 -9.57 2.31
CA MET A 130 -5.07 -8.74 3.36
C MET A 130 -4.86 -9.35 4.74
N ASN A 131 -5.02 -10.66 4.90
CA ASN A 131 -4.72 -11.34 6.16
C ASN A 131 -3.25 -11.20 6.57
N GLU A 132 -2.31 -11.25 5.63
CA GLU A 132 -0.89 -11.01 5.90
C GLU A 132 -0.62 -9.55 6.30
N LEU A 133 -1.29 -8.58 5.68
CA LEU A 133 -1.19 -7.19 6.07
C LEU A 133 -1.79 -6.96 7.48
N ARG A 134 -2.91 -7.60 7.82
CA ARG A 134 -3.51 -7.53 9.17
C ARG A 134 -2.56 -8.08 10.23
N GLU A 135 -1.88 -9.19 9.95
CA GLU A 135 -0.83 -9.72 10.83
C GLU A 135 0.30 -8.70 11.05
N ARG A 136 0.83 -8.13 9.98
CA ARG A 136 1.99 -7.22 10.05
C ARG A 136 1.65 -5.86 10.67
N HIS A 137 0.49 -5.31 10.36
CA HIS A 137 0.13 -3.94 10.71
C HIS A 137 -0.78 -3.83 11.92
N LEU A 138 -1.62 -4.84 12.18
CA LEU A 138 -2.61 -4.85 13.25
C LEU A 138 -2.34 -5.93 14.31
N GLY A 139 -1.40 -6.85 14.08
CA GLY A 139 -1.10 -7.96 14.99
C GLY A 139 -2.16 -9.07 15.00
N VAL A 140 -3.03 -9.13 13.99
CA VAL A 140 -4.07 -10.15 13.86
C VAL A 140 -3.47 -11.41 13.21
N PRO A 141 -3.39 -12.56 13.89
CA PRO A 141 -2.73 -13.74 13.35
C PRO A 141 -3.36 -14.26 12.06
N ARG A 142 -2.52 -14.72 11.12
CA ARG A 142 -2.98 -15.44 9.93
C ARG A 142 -3.39 -16.89 10.24
N PRO A 143 -4.18 -17.53 9.36
CA PRO A 143 -4.39 -18.98 9.41
C PRO A 143 -3.05 -19.75 9.42
N ALA A 144 -2.98 -20.79 10.25
CA ALA A 144 -1.78 -21.62 10.35
C ALA A 144 -1.43 -22.26 9.00
N GLY A 145 -0.15 -22.21 8.62
CA GLY A 145 0.35 -22.75 7.36
C GLY A 145 0.07 -21.88 6.12
N ALA A 146 -0.51 -20.69 6.27
CA ALA A 146 -0.72 -19.79 5.14
C ALA A 146 0.62 -19.32 4.54
N GLU A 147 0.79 -19.53 3.24
CA GLU A 147 1.93 -19.03 2.47
C GLU A 147 1.99 -17.49 2.54
N SER A 148 3.21 -16.94 2.47
CA SER A 148 3.40 -15.48 2.44
C SER A 148 3.19 -14.97 1.01
N VAL A 149 2.07 -14.28 0.79
CA VAL A 149 1.80 -13.56 -0.47
C VAL A 149 2.83 -12.45 -0.65
N PHE A 150 3.21 -11.77 0.42
CA PHE A 150 4.24 -10.74 0.37
C PHE A 150 5.59 -11.29 -0.12
N ALA A 151 6.04 -12.43 0.41
CA ALA A 151 7.28 -13.07 -0.04
C ALA A 151 7.19 -13.50 -1.51
N ARG A 152 6.05 -14.07 -1.92
CA ARG A 152 5.79 -14.44 -3.32
C ARG A 152 5.87 -13.23 -4.26
N LEU A 153 5.21 -12.12 -3.92
CA LEU A 153 5.23 -10.89 -4.73
C LEU A 153 6.61 -10.22 -4.75
N ARG A 154 7.36 -10.30 -3.64
CA ARG A 154 8.73 -9.80 -3.58
C ARG A 154 9.67 -10.64 -4.44
N GLY A 155 9.65 -11.96 -4.30
CA GLY A 155 10.50 -12.86 -5.06
C GLY A 155 10.26 -12.78 -6.56
N ALA A 156 9.00 -12.62 -6.99
CA ALA A 156 8.69 -12.40 -8.40
C ALA A 156 9.29 -11.09 -8.95
N TYR A 157 9.23 -10.01 -8.18
CA TYR A 157 9.85 -8.72 -8.55
C TYR A 157 11.38 -8.84 -8.64
N GLU A 158 12.01 -9.46 -7.64
CA GLU A 158 13.46 -9.66 -7.61
C GLU A 158 13.93 -10.55 -8.75
N ALA A 159 13.18 -11.61 -9.09
CA ALA A 159 13.49 -12.46 -10.23
C ALA A 159 13.53 -11.68 -11.55
N GLU A 160 12.57 -10.79 -11.80
CA GLU A 160 12.56 -9.98 -13.03
C GLU A 160 13.72 -8.97 -13.08
N LEU A 161 14.14 -8.41 -11.94
CA LEU A 161 15.32 -7.52 -11.89
C LEU A 161 16.62 -8.21 -12.28
N HIS A 162 16.76 -9.50 -12.01
CA HIS A 162 17.96 -10.27 -12.35
C HIS A 162 17.99 -10.72 -13.82
N HIS A 163 16.89 -10.55 -14.56
CA HIS A 163 16.79 -10.90 -15.99
C HIS A 163 16.85 -9.67 -16.92
N ALA A 164 16.91 -8.44 -16.37
CA ALA A 164 16.99 -7.18 -17.10
C ALA A 164 18.44 -6.66 -17.19
#